data_AF-A0A4Q3U9P6-F1
#
_entry.id   AF-A0A4Q3U9P6-F1
#
_cell.length_a   1.000
_cell.length_b   1.000
_cell.length_c   1.000
_cell.angle_alpha   90.00
_cell.angle_beta   90.00
_cell.angle_gamma   90.00
#
_symmetry.space_group_name_H-M   'P 1'
#
loop_
_entity.id
_entity.type
_entity.pdbx_description
1 polymer ?
#
loop_
_entity_poly.entity_id
_entity_poly.type
_entity_poly.pdbx_seq_one_letter_code
_entity_poly.pdbx_strand_id
1 'polypeptide(L)'
;MVLGESGVVNVVWTRNGAKRTTTIPKAVTKAASYGIKDGALIFRFDNYAPNWLRDAIKDKTAVTLDLRNNVEGDIEAMRKILAVLAPNGTYGSLASYRKEPAEPLTVTDGNPRPPKITIRVDRTTRGPAAILARALASHRHANVVGGPTSDDLAVKDVVSLPDGTGYTLVTSEYRMDGAATKVALAESNTEGQP
;
A
#
# COMPACT_ATOMS: atom_id res chain seq x y z
N MET A 1 -25.17 -17.14 -11.71
CA MET A 1 -24.23 -17.80 -12.65
C MET A 1 -22.95 -18.08 -11.88
N VAL A 2 -22.70 -19.33 -11.45
CA VAL A 2 -21.49 -19.67 -10.67
C VAL A 2 -20.38 -20.01 -11.66
N LEU A 3 -19.38 -19.13 -11.78
CA LEU A 3 -18.19 -19.37 -12.57
C LEU A 3 -17.30 -20.40 -11.85
N GLY A 4 -17.44 -21.67 -12.25
CA GLY A 4 -16.37 -22.66 -12.41
C GLY A 4 -15.57 -23.12 -11.18
N GLU A 5 -16.17 -23.92 -10.29
CA GLU A 5 -15.45 -24.64 -9.21
C GLU A 5 -14.66 -25.87 -9.71
N SER A 6 -14.90 -26.32 -10.96
CA SER A 6 -14.31 -27.51 -11.55
C SER A 6 -13.96 -27.33 -13.03
N GLY A 7 -13.05 -28.16 -13.55
CA GLY A 7 -12.58 -28.15 -14.94
C GLY A 7 -11.14 -27.66 -15.07
N VAL A 8 -10.70 -27.36 -16.30
CA VAL A 8 -9.34 -26.88 -16.57
C VAL A 8 -9.35 -25.59 -17.38
N VAL A 9 -8.30 -24.78 -17.23
CA VAL A 9 -8.04 -23.59 -18.05
C VAL A 9 -6.71 -23.79 -18.76
N ASN A 10 -6.71 -23.68 -20.09
CA ASN A 10 -5.48 -23.63 -20.88
C ASN A 10 -4.95 -22.20 -20.88
N VAL A 11 -3.77 -22.01 -20.32
CA VAL A 11 -3.13 -20.70 -20.19
C VAL A 11 -1.92 -20.66 -21.10
N VAL A 12 -1.84 -19.59 -21.88
CA VAL A 12 -0.73 -19.31 -22.78
C VAL A 12 -0.15 -17.96 -22.39
N TRP A 13 1.15 -17.88 -22.14
CA TRP A 13 1.82 -16.63 -21.80
C TRP A 13 3.20 -16.54 -22.46
N THR A 14 3.68 -15.33 -22.66
CA THR A 14 5.03 -15.07 -23.19
C THR A 14 5.95 -14.67 -22.05
N ARG A 15 7.12 -15.29 -21.96
CA ARG A 15 8.18 -14.91 -21.02
C ARG A 15 9.51 -14.84 -21.76
N ASN A 16 10.13 -13.66 -21.76
CA ASN A 16 11.39 -13.38 -22.48
C ASN A 16 11.29 -13.75 -23.97
N GLY A 17 10.20 -13.34 -24.63
CA GLY A 17 9.94 -13.64 -26.04
C GLY A 17 9.48 -15.08 -26.35
N ALA A 18 9.63 -16.03 -25.42
CA ALA A 18 9.21 -17.41 -25.61
C ALA A 18 7.75 -17.63 -25.17
N LYS A 19 6.93 -18.19 -26.05
CA LYS A 19 5.57 -18.64 -25.75
C LYS A 19 5.61 -19.89 -24.87
N ARG A 20 4.84 -19.90 -23.80
CA ARG A 20 4.65 -21.02 -22.87
C ARG A 20 3.18 -21.35 -22.78
N THR A 21 2.88 -22.64 -22.63
CA THR A 21 1.52 -23.14 -22.49
C THR A 21 1.45 -24.06 -21.29
N THR A 22 0.37 -24.00 -20.52
CA THR A 22 0.08 -24.94 -19.44
C THR A 22 -1.43 -25.12 -19.28
N THR A 23 -1.81 -26.15 -18.54
CA THR A 23 -3.19 -26.40 -18.13
C THR A 23 -3.28 -26.28 -16.63
N ILE A 24 -4.19 -25.44 -16.15
CA ILE A 24 -4.42 -25.19 -14.72
C ILE A 24 -5.77 -25.77 -14.33
N PRO A 25 -5.84 -26.74 -13.40
CA PRO A 25 -7.13 -27.19 -12.87
C PRO A 25 -7.79 -26.06 -12.08
N LYS A 26 -9.08 -25.85 -12.30
CA LYS A 26 -9.89 -24.93 -11.51
C LYS A 26 -10.05 -25.51 -10.11
N ALA A 27 -9.89 -24.66 -9.12
CA ALA A 27 -10.12 -24.99 -7.72
C ALA A 27 -10.54 -23.73 -6.96
N VAL A 28 -11.29 -23.93 -5.88
CA VAL A 28 -11.62 -22.85 -4.95
C VAL A 28 -10.31 -22.34 -4.34
N THR A 29 -10.02 -21.05 -4.54
CA THR A 29 -8.88 -20.41 -3.92
C THR A 29 -9.32 -19.78 -2.60
N LYS A 30 -8.84 -20.31 -1.48
CA LYS A 30 -8.93 -19.66 -0.18
C LYS A 30 -7.62 -18.95 0.09
N ALA A 31 -7.60 -17.63 -0.11
CA ALA A 31 -6.49 -16.80 0.30
C ALA A 31 -6.86 -16.16 1.64
N ALA A 32 -6.13 -16.50 2.71
CA ALA A 32 -6.31 -15.83 3.99
C ALA A 32 -6.02 -14.34 3.84
N SER A 33 -6.88 -13.49 4.39
CA SER A 33 -6.67 -12.04 4.42
C SER A 33 -5.43 -11.66 5.22
N TYR A 34 -5.04 -12.45 6.20
CA TYR A 34 -3.86 -12.24 7.04
C TYR A 34 -3.36 -13.55 7.64
N GLY A 35 -2.15 -13.52 8.21
CA GLY A 35 -1.56 -14.66 8.89
C GLY A 35 -0.06 -14.51 9.10
N ILE A 36 0.56 -15.60 9.54
CA ILE A 36 2.02 -15.67 9.69
C ILE A 36 2.53 -16.74 8.73
N LYS A 37 3.52 -16.40 7.92
CA LYS A 37 4.20 -17.32 7.02
C LYS A 37 5.70 -17.13 7.12
N ASP A 38 6.43 -18.22 7.37
CA ASP A 38 7.89 -18.22 7.48
C ASP A 38 8.42 -17.13 8.45
N GLY A 39 7.71 -16.96 9.57
CA GLY A 39 8.02 -15.95 10.60
C GLY A 39 7.69 -14.50 10.23
N ALA A 40 7.13 -14.24 9.05
CA ALA A 40 6.69 -12.92 8.62
C ALA A 40 5.16 -12.77 8.71
N LEU A 41 4.72 -11.58 9.10
CA LEU A 41 3.31 -11.19 9.07
C LEU A 41 2.92 -10.91 7.62
N ILE A 42 1.92 -11.63 7.13
CA ILE A 42 1.30 -11.43 5.81
C ILE A 42 -0.11 -10.89 6.00
N PHE A 43 -0.50 -9.91 5.21
CA PHE A 43 -1.86 -9.37 5.23
C PHE A 43 -2.22 -8.67 3.91
N ARG A 44 -3.52 -8.57 3.67
CA ARG A 44 -4.14 -7.72 2.65
C ARG A 44 -4.57 -6.41 3.28
N PHE A 45 -4.66 -5.36 2.48
CA PHE A 45 -5.15 -4.07 2.92
C PHE A 45 -6.68 -4.06 2.89
N ASP A 46 -7.28 -4.73 3.87
CA ASP A 46 -8.72 -4.79 4.09
C ASP A 46 -9.10 -4.29 5.50
N ASN A 47 -10.40 -4.23 5.79
CA ASN A 47 -10.89 -3.70 7.06
C ASN A 47 -10.53 -4.55 8.30
N TYR A 48 -10.05 -5.78 8.13
CA TYR A 48 -9.73 -6.68 9.25
C TYR A 48 -8.25 -6.60 9.63
N ALA A 49 -7.37 -6.38 8.65
CA ALA A 49 -5.92 -6.35 8.83
C ALA A 49 -5.42 -5.38 9.92
N PRO A 50 -5.93 -4.14 10.07
CA PRO A 50 -5.42 -3.22 11.10
C PRO A 50 -5.53 -3.77 12.53
N ASN A 51 -6.67 -4.38 12.88
CA ASN A 51 -6.89 -4.90 14.23
C ASN A 51 -6.05 -6.15 14.47
N TRP A 52 -6.06 -7.08 13.52
CA TRP A 52 -5.22 -8.27 13.60
C TRP A 52 -3.73 -7.92 13.72
N LEU A 53 -3.26 -6.94 12.94
CA LEU A 53 -1.86 -6.52 12.96
C LEU A 53 -1.48 -5.91 14.31
N ARG A 54 -2.36 -5.07 14.90
CA ARG A 54 -2.15 -4.49 16.23
C ARG A 54 -1.94 -5.57 17.29
N ASP A 55 -2.74 -6.62 17.25
CA ASP A 55 -2.58 -7.76 18.17
C ASP A 55 -1.32 -8.57 17.86
N ALA A 56 -1.01 -8.80 16.58
CA ALA A 56 0.14 -9.59 16.15
C ALA A 56 1.49 -8.96 16.52
N ILE A 57 1.56 -7.62 16.55
CA ILE A 57 2.78 -6.89 16.94
C ILE A 57 2.85 -6.57 18.43
N LYS A 58 1.79 -6.84 19.19
CA LYS A 58 1.72 -6.52 20.62
C LYS A 58 2.89 -7.17 21.36
N ASP A 59 3.56 -6.38 22.19
CA ASP A 59 4.73 -6.77 22.99
C ASP A 59 5.93 -7.28 22.18
N LYS A 60 5.95 -7.08 20.85
CA LYS A 60 7.10 -7.40 20.00
C LYS A 60 8.07 -6.23 19.96
N THR A 61 9.37 -6.53 20.02
CA THR A 61 10.43 -5.53 19.83
C THR A 61 10.88 -5.43 18.37
N ALA A 62 10.63 -6.47 17.57
CA ALA A 62 10.90 -6.52 16.15
C ALA A 62 9.90 -7.41 15.42
N VAL A 63 9.55 -7.03 14.19
CA VAL A 63 8.63 -7.78 13.33
C VAL A 63 9.10 -7.74 11.88
N THR A 64 8.76 -8.78 11.12
CA THR A 64 8.92 -8.80 9.67
C THR A 64 7.55 -8.79 9.01
N LEU A 65 7.31 -7.87 8.08
CA LEU A 65 6.14 -7.85 7.22
C LEU A 65 6.55 -8.40 5.85
N ASP A 66 5.72 -9.25 5.26
CA ASP A 66 5.95 -9.73 3.90
C ASP A 66 4.82 -9.23 2.99
N LEU A 67 5.16 -8.24 2.17
CA LEU A 67 4.26 -7.56 1.24
C LEU A 67 4.49 -8.00 -0.21
N ARG A 68 5.22 -9.10 -0.44
CA ARG A 68 5.37 -9.69 -1.77
C ARG A 68 4.01 -10.22 -2.25
N ASN A 69 3.75 -10.09 -3.55
CA ASN A 69 2.47 -10.40 -4.22
C ASN A 69 1.26 -9.62 -3.67
N ASN A 70 1.49 -8.47 -3.02
CA ASN A 70 0.42 -7.59 -2.59
C ASN A 70 0.23 -6.49 -3.65
N VAL A 71 -0.83 -6.63 -4.44
CA VAL A 71 -1.07 -5.84 -5.67
C VAL A 71 -2.19 -4.82 -5.55
N GLU A 72 -3.12 -5.03 -4.61
CA GLU A 72 -4.35 -4.26 -4.45
C GLU A 72 -4.73 -4.15 -2.98
N GLY A 73 -5.61 -3.20 -2.69
CA GLY A 73 -5.95 -2.88 -1.31
C GLY A 73 -6.79 -1.63 -1.20
N ASP A 74 -7.46 -1.50 -0.06
CA ASP A 74 -8.13 -0.29 0.34
C ASP A 74 -7.14 0.71 0.96
N ILE A 75 -7.19 1.96 0.50
CA ILE A 75 -6.27 3.01 0.97
C ILE A 75 -6.55 3.40 2.43
N GLU A 76 -7.81 3.33 2.87
CA GLU A 76 -8.19 3.64 4.25
C GLU A 76 -7.71 2.54 5.21
N ALA A 77 -7.77 1.27 4.81
CA ALA A 77 -7.12 0.18 5.50
C ALA A 77 -5.60 0.41 5.61
N MET A 78 -4.95 0.90 4.55
CA MET A 78 -3.53 1.25 4.57
C MET A 78 -3.22 2.36 5.58
N ARG A 79 -4.01 3.44 5.64
CA ARG A 79 -3.85 4.50 6.66
C ARG A 79 -3.95 3.95 8.08
N LYS A 80 -4.92 3.08 8.34
CA LYS A 80 -5.09 2.43 9.65
C LYS A 80 -3.91 1.51 9.98
N ILE A 81 -3.39 0.76 9.01
CA ILE A 81 -2.19 -0.07 9.17
C ILE A 81 -0.96 0.80 9.43
N LEU A 82 -0.81 1.93 8.74
CA LEU A 82 0.27 2.87 8.96
C LEU A 82 0.25 3.40 10.40
N ALA A 83 -0.92 3.76 10.93
CA ALA A 83 -1.07 4.18 12.33
C ALA A 83 -0.68 3.09 13.35
N VAL A 84 -0.91 1.81 13.03
CA VAL A 84 -0.47 0.68 13.88
C VAL A 84 1.05 0.55 13.90
N LEU A 85 1.71 0.88 12.78
CA LEU A 85 3.13 0.63 12.55
C LEU A 85 4.04 1.84 12.80
N ALA A 86 3.47 3.03 13.01
CA ALA A 86 4.24 4.27 13.04
C ALA A 86 3.67 5.26 14.08
N PRO A 87 4.52 6.13 14.66
CA PRO A 87 4.07 7.20 15.54
C PRO A 87 3.34 8.31 14.75
N ASN A 88 2.78 9.27 15.48
CA ASN A 88 2.19 10.46 14.88
C ASN A 88 3.16 11.19 13.95
N GLY A 89 2.67 11.66 12.81
CA GLY A 89 3.49 12.36 11.82
C GLY A 89 2.84 12.42 10.44
N THR A 90 3.50 13.10 9.52
CA THR A 90 3.14 13.15 8.10
C THR A 90 4.08 12.26 7.32
N TYR A 91 3.54 11.34 6.52
CA TYR A 91 4.28 10.27 5.85
C TYR A 91 4.33 10.44 4.32
N GLY A 92 4.15 11.66 3.84
CA GLY A 92 4.03 12.02 2.43
C GLY A 92 2.68 12.66 2.12
N SER A 93 2.34 12.72 0.84
CA SER A 93 1.11 13.33 0.36
C SER A 93 0.47 12.55 -0.79
N LEU A 94 -0.83 12.71 -0.96
CA LEU A 94 -1.61 12.19 -2.08
C LEU A 94 -1.95 13.35 -3.01
N ALA A 95 -1.28 13.39 -4.16
CA ALA A 95 -1.51 14.42 -5.15
C ALA A 95 -2.72 14.06 -6.01
N SER A 96 -3.80 14.83 -5.87
CA SER A 96 -5.02 14.68 -6.68
C SER A 96 -4.76 15.03 -8.14
N TYR A 97 -5.38 14.27 -9.06
CA TYR A 97 -5.38 14.62 -10.49
C TYR A 97 -6.33 15.78 -10.81
N ARG A 98 -7.18 16.22 -9.86
CA ARG A 98 -8.19 17.28 -10.06
C ARG A 98 -7.69 18.72 -9.81
N LYS A 99 -6.37 18.94 -9.82
CA LYS A 99 -5.73 20.23 -9.45
C LYS A 99 -6.08 20.72 -8.04
N GLU A 100 -6.55 19.82 -7.17
CA GLU A 100 -6.76 20.11 -5.76
C GLU A 100 -5.40 20.10 -5.02
N PRO A 101 -5.29 20.79 -3.88
CA PRO A 101 -4.13 20.67 -3.01
C PRO A 101 -3.85 19.21 -2.65
N ALA A 102 -2.57 18.84 -2.57
CA ALA A 102 -2.19 17.49 -2.17
C ALA A 102 -2.66 17.22 -0.74
N GLU A 103 -3.33 16.09 -0.53
CA GLU A 103 -3.81 15.68 0.78
C GLU A 103 -2.65 15.05 1.56
N PRO A 104 -2.30 15.54 2.76
CA PRO A 104 -1.20 14.97 3.52
C PRO A 104 -1.58 13.58 4.06
N LEU A 105 -0.68 12.61 3.92
CA LEU A 105 -0.81 11.29 4.53
C LEU A 105 -0.39 11.37 6.00
N THR A 106 -1.33 11.76 6.86
CA THR A 106 -1.07 11.97 8.29
C THR A 106 -1.48 10.79 9.16
N VAL A 107 -0.74 10.61 10.25
CA VAL A 107 -1.05 9.73 11.37
C VAL A 107 -1.22 10.59 12.61
N THR A 108 -2.40 10.54 13.23
CA THR A 108 -2.74 11.33 14.43
C THR A 108 -2.97 10.48 15.68
N ASP A 109 -3.27 9.18 15.51
CA ASP A 109 -3.38 8.17 16.58
C ASP A 109 -2.44 6.99 16.28
N GLY A 110 -1.16 7.33 16.16
CA GLY A 110 -0.09 6.41 15.83
C GLY A 110 0.43 5.67 17.05
N ASN A 111 1.01 4.50 16.81
CA ASN A 111 1.71 3.73 17.84
C ASN A 111 2.96 4.51 18.31
N PRO A 112 3.01 4.97 19.57
CA PRO A 112 4.13 5.79 20.05
C PRO A 112 5.43 5.00 20.20
N ARG A 113 5.36 3.66 20.24
CA ARG A 113 6.51 2.76 20.40
C ARG A 113 6.37 1.56 19.45
N PRO A 114 6.46 1.78 18.14
CA PRO A 114 6.35 0.67 17.19
C PRO A 114 7.59 -0.24 17.30
N PRO A 115 7.44 -1.54 17.01
CA PRO A 115 8.58 -2.45 16.93
C PRO A 115 9.55 -2.02 15.83
N LYS A 116 10.76 -2.59 15.83
CA LYS A 116 11.64 -2.51 14.65
C LYS A 116 11.01 -3.29 13.50
N ILE A 117 10.79 -2.64 12.36
CA ILE A 117 10.10 -3.26 11.22
C ILE A 117 11.09 -3.60 10.11
N THR A 118 11.05 -4.84 9.63
CA THR A 118 11.62 -5.24 8.34
C THR A 118 10.48 -5.52 7.36
N ILE A 119 10.52 -4.97 6.15
CA ILE A 119 9.49 -5.18 5.12
C ILE A 119 10.12 -5.91 3.94
N ARG A 120 9.61 -7.10 3.61
CA ARG A 120 9.98 -7.84 2.41
C ARG A 120 9.08 -7.38 1.26
N VAL A 121 9.69 -6.97 0.16
CA VAL A 121 9.01 -6.53 -1.06
C VAL A 121 9.69 -7.10 -2.30
N ASP A 122 8.99 -7.08 -3.42
CA ASP A 122 9.56 -7.31 -4.74
C ASP A 122 8.75 -6.56 -5.82
N ARG A 123 9.08 -6.79 -7.10
CA ARG A 123 8.43 -6.14 -8.26
C ARG A 123 6.90 -6.36 -8.36
N THR A 124 6.35 -7.28 -7.58
CA THR A 124 4.91 -7.57 -7.51
C THR A 124 4.20 -6.77 -6.42
N THR A 125 4.93 -6.11 -5.52
CA THR A 125 4.36 -5.21 -4.51
C THR A 125 3.93 -3.88 -5.16
N ARG A 126 2.64 -3.53 -5.09
CA ARG A 126 2.04 -2.35 -5.77
C ARG A 126 1.01 -1.61 -4.91
N GLY A 127 0.60 -0.43 -5.34
CA GLY A 127 -0.53 0.30 -4.75
C GLY A 127 -0.32 0.57 -3.25
N PRO A 128 -1.32 0.33 -2.39
CA PRO A 128 -1.21 0.58 -0.95
C PRO A 128 -0.02 -0.11 -0.28
N ALA A 129 0.37 -1.30 -0.74
CA ALA A 129 1.53 -2.02 -0.21
C ALA A 129 2.85 -1.30 -0.51
N ALA A 130 3.00 -0.80 -1.74
CA ALA A 130 4.17 -0.04 -2.15
C ALA A 130 4.23 1.33 -1.45
N ILE A 131 3.07 1.99 -1.31
CA ILE A 131 2.93 3.26 -0.58
C ILE A 131 3.36 3.08 0.88
N LEU A 132 2.81 2.09 1.59
CA LEU A 132 3.15 1.81 2.99
C LEU A 132 4.66 1.57 3.17
N ALA A 133 5.26 0.76 2.31
CA ALA A 133 6.68 0.45 2.37
C ALA A 133 7.54 1.72 2.16
N ARG A 134 7.19 2.56 1.17
CA ARG A 134 7.91 3.81 0.89
C ARG A 134 7.73 4.84 2.02
N ALA A 135 6.51 4.99 2.53
CA ALA A 135 6.16 5.88 3.63
C ALA A 135 6.95 5.56 4.92
N LEU A 136 7.01 4.29 5.32
CA LEU A 136 7.77 3.87 6.50
C LEU A 136 9.28 3.96 6.30
N ALA A 137 9.77 3.63 5.09
CA ALA A 137 11.20 3.67 4.79
C ALA A 137 11.75 5.10 4.76
N SER A 138 11.02 6.05 4.15
CA SER A 138 11.45 7.45 4.06
C SER A 138 11.60 8.12 5.42
N HIS A 139 10.83 7.64 6.42
CA HIS A 139 10.86 8.11 7.80
C HIS A 139 11.75 7.27 8.72
N ARG A 140 12.52 6.32 8.17
CA ARG A 140 13.39 5.39 8.90
C ARG A 140 12.66 4.54 9.96
N HIS A 141 11.36 4.32 9.78
CA HIS A 141 10.57 3.44 10.63
C HIS A 141 10.61 1.97 10.19
N ALA A 142 11.09 1.69 8.97
CA ALA A 142 11.26 0.33 8.48
C ALA A 142 12.52 0.15 7.63
N ASN A 143 13.09 -1.06 7.69
CA ASN A 143 14.11 -1.53 6.76
C ASN A 143 13.45 -2.36 5.64
N VAL A 144 13.59 -1.93 4.38
CA VAL A 144 12.98 -2.61 3.23
C VAL A 144 14.00 -3.52 2.56
N VAL A 145 13.63 -4.78 2.31
CA VAL A 145 14.52 -5.83 1.73
C VAL A 145 13.83 -6.59 0.59
N GLY A 146 14.62 -7.14 -0.35
CA GLY A 146 14.15 -8.05 -1.41
C GLY A 146 14.25 -7.52 -2.84
N GLY A 147 14.07 -6.21 -3.05
CA GLY A 147 14.19 -5.57 -4.36
C GLY A 147 13.32 -4.32 -4.47
N PRO A 148 13.25 -3.66 -5.65
CA PRO A 148 12.34 -2.54 -5.86
C PRO A 148 10.87 -3.01 -5.85
N THR A 149 9.97 -2.18 -5.32
CA THR A 149 8.52 -2.32 -5.55
C THR A 149 8.18 -1.95 -7.00
N SER A 150 6.93 -2.15 -7.41
CA SER A 150 6.43 -1.48 -8.62
C SER A 150 6.43 0.05 -8.43
N ASP A 151 6.44 0.78 -9.55
CA ASP A 151 6.24 2.24 -9.60
C ASP A 151 4.76 2.63 -9.66
N ASP A 152 3.85 1.67 -9.47
CA ASP A 152 2.42 1.96 -9.38
C ASP A 152 2.10 2.43 -7.95
N LEU A 153 2.05 3.74 -7.79
CA LEU A 153 1.69 4.46 -6.56
C LEU A 153 0.34 5.16 -6.68
N ALA A 154 -0.47 4.76 -7.67
CA ALA A 154 -1.79 5.31 -7.90
C ALA A 154 -2.75 4.81 -6.82
N VAL A 155 -3.51 5.74 -6.24
CA VAL A 155 -4.68 5.46 -5.41
C VAL A 155 -5.89 5.36 -6.34
N LYS A 156 -6.66 4.29 -6.16
CA LYS A 156 -7.77 3.92 -7.03
C LYS A 156 -9.03 3.75 -6.22
N ASP A 157 -10.11 4.36 -6.68
CA ASP A 157 -11.44 4.19 -6.12
C ASP A 157 -12.24 3.23 -6.99
N VAL A 158 -13.01 2.37 -6.35
CA VAL A 158 -13.98 1.51 -7.03
C VAL A 158 -15.36 2.15 -6.89
N VAL A 159 -15.89 2.67 -8.00
CA VAL A 159 -17.21 3.31 -8.02
C VAL A 159 -18.24 2.31 -8.54
N SER A 160 -19.20 1.96 -7.69
CA SER A 160 -20.36 1.14 -8.08
C SER A 160 -21.47 2.03 -8.65
N LEU A 161 -22.12 1.57 -9.70
CA LEU A 161 -23.23 2.25 -10.37
C LEU A 161 -24.57 1.60 -10.00
N PRO A 162 -25.70 2.34 -10.09
CA PRO A 162 -27.02 1.83 -9.69
C PRO A 162 -27.50 0.59 -10.47
N ASP A 163 -26.98 0.37 -11.67
CA ASP A 163 -27.29 -0.78 -12.51
C ASP A 163 -26.47 -2.05 -12.14
N GLY A 164 -25.65 -1.97 -11.08
CA GLY A 164 -24.79 -3.05 -10.63
C GLY A 164 -23.47 -3.15 -11.39
N THR A 165 -23.20 -2.25 -12.33
CA THR A 165 -21.88 -2.10 -12.97
C THR A 165 -20.96 -1.23 -12.10
N GLY A 166 -19.72 -1.02 -12.54
CA GLY A 166 -18.80 -0.13 -11.85
C GLY A 166 -17.55 0.17 -12.67
N TYR A 167 -16.77 1.13 -12.19
CA TYR A 167 -15.48 1.49 -12.79
C TYR A 167 -14.42 1.74 -11.70
N THR A 168 -13.17 1.55 -12.08
CA THR A 168 -12.02 1.92 -11.26
C THR A 168 -11.50 3.26 -11.74
N LEU A 169 -11.38 4.22 -10.82
CA LEU A 169 -10.88 5.56 -11.12
C LEU A 169 -9.59 5.80 -10.34
N VAL A 170 -8.52 6.17 -11.04
CA VAL A 170 -7.33 6.69 -10.39
C VAL A 170 -7.63 8.10 -9.89
N THR A 171 -7.56 8.33 -8.59
CA THR A 171 -7.96 9.61 -7.96
C THR A 171 -6.75 10.45 -7.56
N SER A 172 -5.69 9.80 -7.08
CA SER A 172 -4.47 10.47 -6.66
C SER A 172 -3.23 9.60 -6.84
N GLU A 173 -2.07 10.22 -6.70
CA GLU A 173 -0.78 9.54 -6.71
C GLU A 173 0.01 9.88 -5.45
N TYR A 174 0.57 8.88 -4.79
CA TYR A 174 1.39 9.10 -3.61
C TYR A 174 2.72 9.72 -3.96
N ARG A 175 3.08 10.78 -3.25
CA ARG A 175 4.37 11.46 -3.29
C ARG A 175 5.03 11.38 -1.93
N MET A 176 6.30 10.99 -1.94
CA MET A 176 7.13 11.14 -0.75
C MET A 176 7.41 12.62 -0.59
N ASP A 177 6.95 13.20 0.52
CA ASP A 177 7.34 14.56 0.86
C ASP A 177 8.84 14.50 1.21
N GLY A 178 9.65 15.22 0.45
CA GLY A 178 11.08 15.23 0.67
C GLY A 178 11.38 15.69 2.07
N ALA A 179 12.10 14.88 2.85
CA ALA A 179 12.94 15.39 3.92
C ALA A 179 14.07 16.24 3.28
N ALA A 180 13.68 17.41 2.74
CA ALA A 180 14.43 18.57 2.27
C ALA A 180 13.62 19.30 1.17
N THR A 181 12.69 20.17 1.55
CA THR A 181 12.38 21.37 0.78
C THR A 181 12.15 22.52 1.77
N LYS A 182 13.27 23.12 2.21
CA LYS A 182 13.25 24.54 2.58
C LYS A 182 13.09 25.33 1.28
N VAL A 183 11.89 25.85 1.03
CA VAL A 183 11.65 27.10 0.30
C VAL A 183 10.43 27.71 1.01
N ALA A 184 10.63 28.56 2.01
CA ALA A 184 10.66 30.00 1.80
C ALA A 184 9.49 30.47 0.89
N LEU A 185 8.28 30.45 1.43
CA LEU A 185 7.24 31.43 1.06
C LEU A 185 6.99 32.28 2.31
N ALA A 186 8.02 33.02 2.68
CA ALA A 186 7.92 34.21 3.50
C ALA A 186 8.59 35.33 2.71
N GLU A 187 8.04 35.63 1.53
CA GLU A 187 8.22 36.95 0.94
C GLU A 187 7.09 37.82 1.48
N SER A 188 7.49 38.62 2.46
CA SER A 188 6.92 39.88 2.88
C SER A 188 6.02 40.55 1.84
N ASN A 189 4.70 40.48 2.04
CA ASN A 189 3.83 41.58 1.70
C ASN A 189 3.76 42.51 2.92
N THR A 190 4.62 43.51 2.94
CA THR A 190 4.43 44.70 3.78
C THR A 190 4.94 45.89 2.97
N GLU A 191 3.96 46.63 2.43
CA GLU A 191 3.88 48.09 2.34
C GLU A 191 5.11 48.92 1.98
N GLY A 192 4.95 49.81 0.99
CA GLY A 192 5.68 51.08 0.98
C GLY A 192 5.98 51.65 -0.39
N GLN A 193 4.97 52.27 -1.01
CA GLN A 193 5.16 53.40 -1.93
C GLN A 193 5.96 54.52 -1.23
N PRO A 194 6.70 55.35 -1.97
CA PRO A 194 6.08 56.41 -2.78
C PRO A 194 6.38 56.35 -4.28
#